data_AF-A0A936B8Z0-F1
#
_entry.id   AF-A0A936B8Z0-F1
#
_cell.length_a   1.000
_cell.length_b   1.000
_cell.length_c   1.000
_cell.angle_alpha   90.00
_cell.angle_beta   90.00
_cell.angle_gamma   90.00
#
_symmetry.space_group_name_H-M   'P 1'
#
loop_
_entity.id
_entity.type
_entity.pdbx_description
1 polymer ?
#
loop_
_entity_poly.entity_id
_entity_poly.type
_entity_poly.pdbx_seq_one_letter_code
_entity_poly.pdbx_strand_id
1 'polypeptide(L)'
;MDSWLRFAPLVMVAALIYPEWQAVRGDGYGPPAPMDIPAYPCTPDEYLGRALGSPFAIMGTMVVCVSWGVVWGGVSAVGWLVYTRLYRRAI
;
A
#
# COMPACT_ATOMS: atom_id res chain seq x y z
N MET A 1 -7.74 17.51 10.46
CA MET A 1 -6.97 16.38 11.05
C MET A 1 -6.62 15.34 9.96
N ASP A 2 -6.40 15.78 8.71
CA ASP A 2 -6.57 14.94 7.52
C ASP A 2 -5.26 14.58 6.78
N SER A 3 -4.11 14.98 7.32
CA SER A 3 -2.80 14.75 6.68
C SER A 3 -2.41 13.27 6.65
N TRP A 4 -2.87 12.48 7.63
CA TRP A 4 -2.53 11.06 7.78
C TRP A 4 -3.11 10.18 6.67
N LEU A 5 -4.28 10.54 6.12
CA LEU A 5 -4.93 9.79 5.03
C LEU A 5 -4.15 9.81 3.73
N ARG A 6 -3.21 10.76 3.56
CA ARG A 6 -2.27 10.79 2.42
C ARG A 6 -1.21 9.70 2.51
N PHE A 7 -0.92 9.23 3.73
CA PHE A 7 0.05 8.17 4.01
C PHE A 7 -0.60 6.79 4.15
N ALA A 8 -1.93 6.70 4.16
CA ALA A 8 -2.67 5.44 4.23
C ALA A 8 -2.17 4.35 3.26
N PRO A 9 -1.89 4.62 1.96
CA PRO A 9 -1.38 3.58 1.07
C PRO A 9 0.03 3.10 1.47
N LEU A 10 0.90 4.00 1.94
CA LEU A 10 2.23 3.63 2.44
C LEU A 10 2.13 2.82 3.74
N VAL A 11 1.20 3.17 4.62
CA VAL A 11 0.93 2.43 5.86
C VAL A 11 0.38 1.04 5.56
N MET A 12 -0.49 0.89 4.55
CA MET A 12 -0.97 -0.42 4.11
C MET A 12 0.16 -1.29 3.57
N VAL A 13 1.04 -0.73 2.73
CA VAL A 13 2.21 -1.46 2.21
C VAL A 13 3.14 -1.88 3.36
N ALA A 14 3.42 -0.98 4.31
CA ALA A 14 4.20 -1.32 5.50
C ALA A 14 3.53 -2.42 6.35
N ALA A 15 2.21 -2.38 6.51
CA ALA A 15 1.46 -3.38 7.27
C ALA A 15 1.47 -4.77 6.61
N LEU A 16 1.60 -4.84 5.28
CA LEU A 16 1.73 -6.11 4.56
C LEU A 16 3.14 -6.70 4.69
N ILE A 17 4.18 -5.85 4.69
CA ILE A 17 5.59 -6.27 4.76
C ILE A 17 6.03 -6.59 6.18
N TYR A 18 5.50 -5.88 7.18
CA TYR A 18 5.95 -5.96 8.58
C TYR A 18 5.85 -7.37 9.20
N PRO A 19 4.76 -8.15 9.03
CA PRO A 19 4.67 -9.50 9.58
C PRO A 19 5.73 -10.44 9.01
N GLU A 20 5.98 -10.35 7.70
CA GLU A 20 6.98 -11.17 7.02
C GLU A 20 8.40 -10.77 7.43
N TRP A 21 8.68 -9.47 7.57
CA TRP A 21 9.96 -9.00 8.09
C TRP A 21 10.24 -9.48 9.51
N GLN A 22 9.22 -9.51 10.39
CA GLN A 22 9.35 -10.06 11.74
C GLN A 22 9.62 -11.57 11.73
N ALA A 23 8.98 -12.31 10.82
CA ALA A 23 9.24 -13.75 10.65
C ALA A 23 10.68 -14.00 10.17
N VAL A 24 11.18 -13.24 9.19
CA VAL A 24 12.59 -13.31 8.74
C VAL A 24 13.56 -13.03 9.89
N ARG A 25 13.23 -12.08 10.77
CA ARG A 25 14.04 -11.75 11.94
C ARG A 25 14.10 -12.88 12.98
N GLY A 26 13.03 -13.67 13.10
CA GLY A 26 12.96 -14.80 14.02
C GLY A 26 13.61 -16.07 13.46
N ASP A 27 13.28 -16.41 12.21
CA ASP A 27 13.62 -17.70 11.62
C ASP A 27 14.91 -17.64 10.78
N GLY A 28 15.31 -16.46 10.30
CA GLY A 28 16.47 -16.27 9.42
C GLY A 28 16.22 -16.71 7.96
N TYR A 29 14.96 -17.00 7.62
CA TYR A 29 14.56 -17.44 6.29
C TYR A 29 13.50 -16.51 5.69
N GLY A 30 13.65 -16.23 4.39
CA GLY A 30 12.70 -15.49 3.58
C GLY A 30 11.42 -16.30 3.34
N PRO A 31 10.25 -15.65 3.29
CA PRO A 31 9.00 -16.34 2.95
C PRO A 31 9.08 -16.91 1.52
N PRO A 32 8.48 -18.08 1.27
CA PRO A 32 8.39 -18.62 -0.08
C PRO A 32 7.55 -17.67 -0.95
N ALA A 33 8.10 -17.26 -2.09
CA ALA A 33 7.34 -16.43 -3.02
C ALA A 33 6.22 -17.27 -3.67
N PRO A 34 5.07 -16.67 -4.02
CA PRO A 34 4.07 -17.36 -4.81
C PRO A 34 4.64 -17.65 -6.21
N MET A 35 4.60 -18.93 -6.59
CA MET A 35 5.33 -19.57 -7.70
C MET A 35 6.79 -19.91 -7.40
N ASP A 36 7.01 -21.19 -7.07
CA ASP A 36 8.24 -21.97 -7.27
C ASP A 36 9.55 -21.55 -6.58
N ILE A 37 9.57 -20.50 -5.76
CA ILE A 37 10.77 -20.11 -5.02
C ILE A 37 10.72 -20.69 -3.60
N PRO A 38 11.58 -21.66 -3.25
CA PRO A 38 11.64 -22.20 -1.90
C PRO A 38 12.12 -21.13 -0.91
N ALA A 39 11.80 -21.34 0.38
CA ALA A 39 12.36 -20.51 1.44
C ALA A 39 13.89 -20.52 1.36
N TYR A 40 14.50 -19.34 1.40
CA TYR A 40 15.94 -19.15 1.27
C TYR A 40 16.46 -18.42 2.49
N PRO A 41 17.69 -18.71 2.94
CA PRO A 41 18.30 -17.96 4.05
C PRO A 41 18.47 -16.49 3.62
N CYS A 42 17.95 -15.56 4.42
CA CYS A 42 18.11 -14.14 4.16
C CYS A 42 18.06 -13.33 5.45
N THR A 43 18.80 -12.23 5.47
CA THR A 43 18.73 -11.25 6.55
C THR A 43 17.50 -10.34 6.39
N PRO A 44 17.01 -9.72 7.48
CA PRO A 44 15.87 -8.80 7.41
C PRO A 44 16.09 -7.62 6.45
N ASP A 45 17.34 -7.13 6.34
CA ASP A 45 17.70 -6.03 5.45
C ASP A 45 17.68 -6.45 3.97
N GLU A 46 18.16 -7.67 3.67
CA GLU A 46 18.07 -8.25 2.32
C GLU A 46 16.61 -8.49 1.91
N TYR A 47 15.77 -8.94 2.85
CA TYR A 47 14.33 -9.08 2.62
C TYR A 47 13.68 -7.72 2.30
N LEU A 48 13.96 -6.66 3.08
CA LEU A 48 13.46 -5.31 2.79
C LEU A 48 13.94 -4.80 1.43
N GLY A 49 15.22 -5.00 1.10
CA GLY A 49 15.79 -4.62 -0.18
C GLY A 49 15.06 -5.28 -1.36
N ARG A 50 14.63 -6.53 -1.23
CA ARG A 50 13.85 -7.25 -2.26
C ARG A 50 12.38 -6.86 -2.27
N ALA A 51 11.77 -6.74 -1.09
CA ALA A 51 10.37 -6.40 -0.92
C ALA A 51 10.05 -4.95 -1.31
N LEU A 52 11.02 -4.04 -1.30
CA LEU A 52 10.83 -2.64 -1.69
C LEU A 52 11.56 -2.26 -2.99
N GLY A 53 12.68 -2.92 -3.29
CA GLY A 53 13.53 -2.61 -4.45
C GLY A 53 13.23 -3.42 -5.71
N SER A 54 12.39 -4.47 -5.64
CA SER A 54 12.06 -5.24 -6.83
C SER A 54 11.09 -4.49 -7.76
N PRO A 55 11.22 -4.62 -9.09
CA PRO A 55 10.31 -3.98 -10.05
C PRO A 55 8.83 -4.34 -9.80
N PHE A 56 8.55 -5.57 -9.38
CA PHE A 56 7.20 -6.03 -9.06
C PHE A 56 6.64 -5.38 -7.80
N ALA A 57 7.44 -5.21 -6.75
CA ALA A 57 7.03 -4.51 -5.55
C ALA A 57 6.75 -3.02 -5.80
N ILE A 58 7.58 -2.39 -6.63
CA ILE A 58 7.37 -1.00 -7.06
C ILE A 58 6.06 -0.89 -7.83
N MET A 59 5.81 -1.79 -8.79
CA MET A 59 4.54 -1.82 -9.52
C MET A 59 3.34 -2.03 -8.59
N GLY A 60 3.41 -2.97 -7.65
CA GLY A 60 2.35 -3.21 -6.67
C GLY A 60 2.07 -1.97 -5.82
N THR A 61 3.12 -1.29 -5.35
CA THR A 61 3.01 -0.04 -4.59
C THR A 61 2.36 1.06 -5.43
N MET A 62 2.74 1.20 -6.71
CA MET A 62 2.13 2.17 -7.62
C MET A 62 0.65 1.88 -7.85
N VAL A 63 0.26 0.62 -8.02
CA VAL A 63 -1.15 0.22 -8.17
C VAL A 63 -1.96 0.60 -6.93
N VAL A 64 -1.45 0.33 -5.73
CA VAL A 64 -2.10 0.70 -4.46
C VAL A 64 -2.24 2.22 -4.34
N CYS A 65 -1.18 2.98 -4.61
CA CYS A 65 -1.20 4.44 -4.57
C CYS A 65 -2.18 5.06 -5.59
N VAL A 66 -2.20 4.57 -6.83
CA VAL A 66 -3.11 5.05 -7.88
C VAL A 66 -4.56 4.70 -7.52
N SER A 67 -4.82 3.47 -7.07
CA SER A 67 -6.15 3.04 -6.67
C SER A 67 -6.68 3.89 -5.50
N TRP A 68 -5.82 4.20 -4.52
CA TRP A 68 -6.16 5.09 -3.42
C TRP A 68 -6.49 6.50 -3.90
N GLY A 69 -5.69 7.05 -4.83
CA GLY A 69 -5.94 8.34 -5.45
C GLY A 69 -7.28 8.40 -6.19
N VAL A 70 -7.65 7.33 -6.90
CA VAL A 70 -8.94 7.22 -7.59
C VAL A 70 -10.11 7.19 -6.61
N VAL A 71 -10.00 6.42 -5.52
CA VAL A 71 -11.04 6.38 -4.48
C VAL A 71 -11.23 7.76 -3.85
N TRP A 72 -10.14 8.40 -3.43
CA TRP A 72 -10.20 9.72 -2.79
C TRP A 72 -10.68 10.82 -3.75
N GLY A 73 -10.22 10.78 -5.01
CA GLY A 73 -10.68 11.66 -6.06
C GLY A 73 -12.18 11.47 -6.35
N GLY A 74 -12.64 10.23 -6.40
CA GLY A 74 -14.05 9.88 -6.61
C GLY A 74 -14.95 10.36 -5.47
N VAL A 75 -14.58 10.09 -4.21
CA VAL A 75 -15.33 10.56 -3.03
C VAL A 75 -15.42 12.08 -3.00
N SER A 76 -14.31 12.77 -3.30
CA SER A 76 -14.27 14.24 -3.35
C SER A 76 -15.15 14.80 -4.49
N ALA A 77 -15.12 14.17 -5.67
CA ALA A 77 -15.93 14.58 -6.81
C ALA A 77 -17.43 14.37 -6.56
N VAL A 78 -17.81 13.24 -5.94
CA VAL A 78 -19.20 12.98 -5.54
C VAL A 78 -19.64 13.98 -4.47
N GLY A 79 -18.81 14.23 -3.45
CA GLY A 79 -19.08 15.25 -2.44
C GLY A 79 -19.30 16.63 -3.03
N TRP A 80 -18.47 17.04 -4.00
CA TRP A 80 -18.63 18.29 -4.74
C TRP A 80 -19.92 18.34 -5.56
N LEU A 81 -20.27 17.25 -6.26
CA LEU A 81 -21.52 17.16 -7.02
C LEU A 81 -22.75 17.26 -6.11
N VAL A 82 -22.74 16.58 -4.96
CA VAL A 82 -23.81 16.66 -3.97
C VAL A 82 -23.92 18.08 -3.42
N TYR A 83 -22.79 18.68 -3.02
CA TYR A 83 -22.73 20.05 -2.53
C TYR A 83 -23.33 21.03 -3.54
N THR A 84 -22.85 21.01 -4.79
CA THR A 84 -23.33 21.93 -5.83
C THR A 84 -24.80 21.72 -6.19
N ARG A 85 -25.31 20.48 -6.17
CA ARG A 85 -26.73 20.17 -6.39
C ARG A 85 -27.63 20.66 -5.25
N LEU A 86 -27.18 20.51 -3.99
CA LEU A 86 -27.93 20.96 -2.82
C LEU A 86 -27.93 22.49 -2.71
N TYR A 87 -26.76 23.13 -2.90
CA TYR A 87 -26.66 24.59 -2.84
C TYR A 87 -27.44 25.29 -3.96
N ARG A 88 -27.44 24.75 -5.19
CA ARG A 88 -28.23 25.31 -6.30
C ARG A 88 -29.74 25.11 -6.18
N ARG A 89 -30.21 24.27 -5.25
CA ARG A 89 -31.64 24.10 -4.96
C ARG A 89 -32.11 24.95 -3.79
N ALA A 90 -31.18 25.50 -2.99
CA ALA A 90 -31.48 26.32 -1.83
C ALA A 90 -31.49 27.84 -2.13
N ILE A 91 -31.09 28.23 -3.36
CA ILE A 91 -31.19 29.58 -3.93
C ILE A 91 -32.25 29.53 -5.03
#